data_AF-A0A5K0ZRV3-F1
#
_entry.id   AF-A0A5K0ZRV3-F1
#
_cell.length_a   1.000
_cell.length_b   1.000
_cell.length_c   1.000
_cell.angle_alpha   90.00
_cell.angle_beta   90.00
_cell.angle_gamma   90.00
#
_symmetry.space_group_name_H-M   'P 1'
#
loop_
_entity.id
_entity.type
_entity.pdbx_description
1 polymer ?
#
loop_
_entity_poly.entity_id
_entity_poly.type
_entity_poly.pdbx_seq_one_letter_code
_entity_poly.pdbx_strand_id
1 'polypeptide(L)' 'PRMLMAVDEHLKPLSVPVRVGQAVDVVGQAGRPKTITGFQTHSTPVLLAAGDRAELATE' A
#
# COMPACT_ATOMS: atom_id res chain seq x y z
N PRO A 1 -8.72 11.35 5.42
CA PRO A 1 -7.56 10.95 4.58
C PRO A 1 -6.37 10.63 5.50
N ARG A 2 -5.62 9.56 5.24
CA ARG A 2 -4.43 9.20 6.05
C ARG A 2 -3.18 9.36 5.20
N MET A 3 -2.12 9.93 5.78
CA MET A 3 -0.81 10.06 5.12
C MET A 3 0.18 9.07 5.74
N LEU A 4 0.99 8.42 4.91
CA LEU A 4 2.14 7.64 5.33
C LEU A 4 3.41 8.35 4.86
N MET A 5 4.33 8.59 5.79
CA MET A 5 5.59 9.31 5.56
C MET A 5 6.69 8.62 6.36
N ALA A 6 7.83 8.36 5.70
CA ALA A 6 9.04 7.93 6.39
C ALA A 6 9.92 9.14 6.69
N VAL A 7 10.53 9.13 7.86
CA VAL A 7 11.49 10.16 8.29
C VAL A 7 12.76 9.49 8.81
N ASP A 8 13.89 10.19 8.70
CA ASP A 8 15.15 9.79 9.29
C ASP A 8 15.26 10.20 10.79
N GLU A 9 16.39 9.88 11.40
CA GLU A 9 16.71 10.23 12.79
C GLU A 9 16.76 11.73 13.08
N HIS A 10 16.88 12.55 12.03
CA HIS A 10 16.87 14.02 12.10
C HIS A 10 15.52 14.61 11.69
N LEU A 11 14.46 13.80 11.61
CA LEU A 11 13.11 14.18 11.20
C LEU A 11 13.03 14.71 9.77
N LYS A 12 13.97 14.35 8.90
CA LYS A 12 13.91 14.70 7.46
C LYS A 12 13.12 13.65 6.70
N PRO A 13 12.31 14.05 5.71
CA PRO A 13 11.58 13.11 4.86
C PRO A 13 12.52 12.13 4.14
N LEU A 14 12.22 10.84 4.20
CA LEU A 14 12.92 9.80 3.46
C LEU A 14 11.99 9.23 2.38
N SER A 15 12.49 9.14 1.15
CA SER A 15 11.77 8.50 0.04
C SER A 15 12.02 6.99 0.09
N VAL A 16 11.11 6.26 0.73
CA VAL A 16 11.14 4.78 0.77
C VAL A 16 10.00 4.19 -0.07
N PRO A 17 10.24 3.07 -0.77
CA PRO A 17 9.21 2.40 -1.56
C PRO A 17 8.17 1.74 -0.64
N VAL A 18 6.90 1.91 -0.99
CA VAL A 18 5.74 1.35 -0.28
C VAL A 18 4.78 0.72 -1.28
N ARG A 19 4.23 -0.44 -0.93
CA ARG A 19 3.16 -1.10 -1.68
C ARG A 19 1.82 -0.63 -1.11
N VAL A 20 0.98 -0.03 -1.94
CA VAL A 20 -0.34 0.47 -1.56
C VAL A 20 -1.39 -0.32 -2.32
N GLY A 21 -2.39 -0.83 -1.63
CA GLY A 21 -3.49 -1.55 -2.26
C GLY A 21 -4.70 -1.65 -1.36
N GLN A 22 -5.86 -1.84 -1.98
CA GLN A 22 -7.09 -2.08 -1.25
C GLN A 22 -7.06 -3.50 -0.68
N ALA A 23 -7.37 -3.63 0.61
CA ALA A 23 -7.60 -4.93 1.22
C ALA A 23 -8.98 -5.45 0.77
N VAL A 24 -9.06 -6.03 -0.43
CA VAL A 24 -10.27 -6.71 -0.90
C VAL A 24 -10.25 -8.17 -0.44
N ASP A 25 -11.29 -8.55 0.31
CA ASP A 25 -11.64 -9.94 0.51
C ASP A 25 -12.43 -10.43 -0.72
N VAL A 26 -12.13 -11.66 -1.12
CA VAL A 26 -12.46 -12.29 -2.41
C VAL A 26 -13.93 -12.15 -2.81
N VAL A 27 -14.22 -11.77 -4.06
CA VAL A 27 -15.47 -12.17 -4.76
C VAL A 27 -15.24 -12.44 -6.25
N GLY A 28 -15.61 -13.64 -6.73
CA GLY A 28 -15.63 -13.95 -8.17
C GLY A 28 -15.59 -15.44 -8.59
N GLN A 29 -16.77 -16.09 -8.53
CA GLN A 29 -17.18 -17.40 -9.08
C GLN A 29 -16.70 -18.72 -8.44
N ALA A 30 -17.69 -19.58 -8.18
CA ALA A 30 -17.51 -20.99 -7.83
C ALA A 30 -16.74 -21.71 -8.95
N GLY A 31 -15.55 -22.22 -8.61
CA GLY A 31 -14.73 -23.04 -9.51
C GLY A 31 -13.24 -22.73 -9.41
N ARG A 32 -12.84 -21.44 -9.42
CA ARG A 32 -11.43 -21.01 -9.26
C ARG A 32 -11.35 -19.58 -8.71
N PRO A 33 -11.37 -19.37 -7.38
CA PRO A 33 -11.17 -18.04 -6.83
C PRO A 33 -9.78 -17.51 -7.20
N LYS A 34 -9.71 -16.38 -7.91
CA LYS A 34 -8.48 -15.59 -8.03
C LYS A 34 -8.60 -14.38 -7.11
N THR A 35 -7.73 -14.30 -6.12
CA THR A 35 -7.52 -13.10 -5.32
C THR A 35 -6.79 -12.07 -6.18
N ILE A 36 -7.50 -11.15 -6.84
CA ILE A 36 -6.87 -10.00 -7.49
C ILE A 36 -6.73 -8.91 -6.43
N THR A 37 -5.66 -8.97 -5.64
CA THR A 37 -5.20 -7.81 -4.88
C THR A 37 -4.06 -7.19 -5.67
N GLY A 38 -4.37 -6.16 -6.48
CA GLY A 38 -3.35 -5.32 -7.08
C GLY A 38 -2.82 -4.35 -6.04
N PHE A 39 -1.51 -4.36 -5.80
CA PHE A 39 -0.84 -3.26 -5.12
C PHE A 39 0.00 -2.49 -6.15
N GLN A 40 0.10 -1.18 -5.96
CA GLN A 40 1.04 -0.34 -6.69
C GLN A 40 2.20 0.04 -5.77
N THR A 41 3.41 0.03 -6.32
CA THR A 41 4.58 0.55 -5.61
C THR A 41 4.64 2.06 -5.81
N HIS A 42 4.67 2.79 -4.72
CA HIS A 42 4.87 4.24 -4.68
C HIS A 42 6.08 4.56 -3.81
N SER A 43 6.53 5.81 -3.83
CA SER A 43 7.52 6.33 -2.88
C SER A 43 6.86 7.29 -1.91
N THR A 44 7.24 7.24 -0.65
CA THR A 44 6.72 8.15 0.39
C THR A 44 7.14 9.61 0.16
N PRO A 45 6.29 10.59 0.51
CA PRO A 45 5.00 10.46 1.21
C PRO A 45 3.83 10.07 0.30
N VAL A 46 2.89 9.28 0.83
CA VAL A 46 1.68 8.82 0.13
C VAL A 46 0.43 9.17 0.91
N LEU A 47 -0.63 9.57 0.21
CA LEU A 47 -1.99 9.69 0.74
C LEU A 47 -2.77 8.40 0.46
N LEU A 48 -3.29 7.78 1.51
CA LEU A 48 -4.08 6.55 1.44
C LEU A 48 -5.57 6.90 1.29
N ALA A 49 -6.22 6.28 0.30
CA ALA A 49 -7.66 6.34 0.17
C ALA A 49 -8.36 5.50 1.24
N ALA A 50 -9.69 5.61 1.33
CA ALA A 50 -10.46 4.80 2.26
C ALA A 50 -10.39 3.32 1.86
N GLY A 51 -9.98 2.45 2.78
CA GLY A 51 -9.80 1.00 2.51
C GLY A 51 -8.41 0.61 2.03
N ASP A 52 -7.56 1.59 1.67
CA ASP A 52 -6.17 1.33 1.31
C ASP A 52 -5.35 0.93 2.54
N ARG A 53 -4.47 -0.04 2.32
CA ARG A 53 -3.40 -0.42 3.22
C ARG A 53 -2.08 -0.20 2.51
N ALA A 54 -1.07 0.17 3.30
CA ALA A 54 0.28 0.34 2.81
C ALA A 54 1.24 -0.53 3.62
N GLU A 55 2.19 -1.14 2.93
CA GLU A 55 3.28 -1.94 3.49
C GLU A 55 4.61 -1.43 2.91
N LEU A 56 5.68 -1.47 3.69
CA LEU A 56 7.02 -1.16 3.18
C LEU A 56 7.40 -2.19 2.11
N ALA A 57 7.86 -1.73 0.95
CA ALA A 57 8.35 -2.64 -0.07
C ALA A 57 9.77 -3.10 0.31
N THR A 58 10.00 -4.41 0.33
CA THR A 58 11.34 -4.98 0.23
C THR A 58 11.66 -5.20 -1.24
N GLU A 59 12.89 -4.86 -1.68
CA GLU A 59 13.45 -5.39 -2.93
C GLU A 59 13.58 -6.91 -2.85
#